data_AF-A0A7W1BMN1-F1
#
_entry.id   AF-A0A7W1BMN1-F1
#
_cell.length_a   1.000
_cell.length_b   1.000
_cell.length_c   1.000
_cell.angle_alpha   90.00
_cell.angle_beta   90.00
_cell.angle_gamma   90.00
#
_symmetry.space_group_name_H-M   'P 1'
#
loop_
_entity.id
_entity.type
_entity.pdbx_description
1 polymer ?
#
loop_
_entity_poly.entity_id
_entity_poly.type
_entity_poly.pdbx_seq_one_letter_code
_entity_poly.pdbx_strand_id
1 'polypeptide(L)'
;MFRPKRTRDEKLLAEWSVDESTWREFIRAIQHYAEQPGGASLGVSFPKEFPPAGVTVAVREDALFVGRDAFDMRLWIGMQVTLREHWLEFLPEPDERPHAIFPVPVPSRMRADAALVAGHFTAVAAECSRIAAEQRARPTFSNRLLTLVERHFIVAVLLFFFVLLPVLVGVVAAFRSFFVSAP
;
A
#
# COMPACT_ATOMS: atom_id res chain seq x y z
N MET A 1 23.49 -17.64 7.44
CA MET A 1 22.56 -17.28 8.53
C MET A 1 22.32 -15.78 8.44
N PHE A 2 21.22 -15.34 7.81
CA PHE A 2 20.92 -13.91 7.72
C PHE A 2 20.09 -13.54 8.95
N ARG A 3 20.74 -13.04 10.00
CA ARG A 3 20.05 -12.28 11.03
C ARG A 3 20.07 -10.84 10.54
N PRO A 4 18.93 -10.23 10.16
CA PRO A 4 18.92 -8.80 9.93
C PRO A 4 19.49 -8.13 11.17
N LYS A 5 20.54 -7.34 10.97
CA LYS A 5 21.28 -6.67 12.03
C LYS A 5 20.33 -5.64 12.64
N ARG A 6 19.63 -6.01 13.72
CA ARG A 6 18.72 -5.12 14.47
C ARG A 6 19.49 -3.83 14.78
N THR A 7 19.19 -2.74 14.08
CA THR A 7 19.69 -1.44 14.50
C THR A 7 18.86 -1.02 15.70
N ARG A 8 19.53 -0.52 16.73
CA ARG A 8 18.98 -0.31 18.08
C ARG A 8 17.84 0.73 18.14
N ASP A 9 17.59 1.43 17.03
CA ASP A 9 16.61 2.50 16.90
C ASP A 9 15.33 2.10 16.14
N GLU A 10 15.20 0.85 15.69
CA GLU A 10 14.02 0.39 14.94
C GLU A 10 12.95 -0.16 15.90
N LYS A 11 11.81 0.55 16.03
CA LYS A 11 10.73 0.19 16.96
C LYS A 11 9.97 -1.05 16.48
N LEU A 12 10.26 -2.17 17.13
CA LEU A 12 9.42 -3.36 17.10
C LEU A 12 8.09 -3.05 17.78
N LEU A 13 6.99 -3.16 17.03
CA LEU A 13 5.63 -2.95 17.54
C LEU A 13 5.10 -4.22 18.21
N ALA A 14 5.34 -5.37 17.60
CA ALA A 14 4.92 -6.66 18.13
C ALA A 14 5.75 -7.81 17.55
N GLU A 15 5.89 -8.90 18.30
CA GLU A 15 6.52 -10.14 17.85
C GLU A 15 5.74 -11.33 18.41
N TRP A 16 5.43 -12.32 17.58
CA TRP A 16 4.77 -13.54 18.02
C TRP A 16 5.16 -14.78 17.22
N SER A 17 5.05 -15.94 17.86
CA SER A 17 5.20 -17.23 17.21
C SER A 17 3.84 -17.83 16.84
N VAL A 18 3.79 -18.43 15.66
CA VAL A 18 2.61 -19.09 15.09
C VAL A 18 2.85 -20.59 15.12
N ASP A 19 1.91 -21.31 15.73
CA ASP A 19 1.92 -22.78 15.76
C ASP A 19 1.25 -23.39 14.52
N GLU A 20 1.41 -24.70 14.36
CA GLU A 20 0.88 -25.44 13.22
C GLU A 20 -0.65 -25.40 13.12
N SER A 21 -1.37 -25.39 14.25
CA SER A 21 -2.84 -25.23 14.26
C SER A 21 -3.26 -23.88 13.69
N THR A 22 -2.67 -22.80 14.21
CA THR A 22 -2.94 -21.43 13.77
C THR A 22 -2.58 -21.26 12.30
N TRP A 23 -1.46 -21.85 11.85
CA TRP A 23 -1.07 -21.82 10.45
C TRP A 23 -2.10 -22.49 9.54
N ARG A 24 -2.58 -23.69 9.91
CA ARG A 24 -3.58 -24.40 9.10
C ARG A 24 -4.91 -23.65 9.02
N GLU A 25 -5.35 -23.05 10.13
CA GLU A 25 -6.54 -22.20 10.16
C GLU A 25 -6.37 -20.97 9.27
N PHE A 26 -5.22 -20.30 9.38
CA PHE A 26 -4.85 -19.16 8.55
C PHE A 26 -4.89 -19.52 7.06
N ILE A 27 -4.19 -20.58 6.64
CA ILE A 27 -4.14 -21.01 5.24
C ILE A 27 -5.54 -21.32 4.70
N ARG A 28 -6.37 -22.01 5.49
CA ARG A 28 -7.75 -22.32 5.10
C ARG A 28 -8.57 -21.04 4.93
N ALA A 29 -8.44 -20.10 5.86
CA ALA A 29 -9.22 -18.88 5.85
C ALA A 29 -8.84 -17.95 4.70
N ILE A 30 -7.54 -17.80 4.39
CA ILE A 30 -7.11 -16.97 3.25
C ILE A 30 -7.47 -17.60 1.90
N GLN A 31 -7.44 -18.94 1.79
CA GLN A 31 -7.88 -19.64 0.58
C GLN A 31 -9.37 -19.43 0.35
N HIS A 32 -10.18 -19.64 1.40
CA HIS A 32 -11.61 -19.39 1.32
C HIS A 32 -11.92 -17.94 0.94
N TYR A 33 -11.21 -16.97 1.53
CA TYR A 33 -11.35 -15.55 1.19
C TYR A 33 -11.00 -15.25 -0.28
N ALA A 34 -9.92 -15.85 -0.80
CA ALA A 34 -9.50 -15.66 -2.19
C ALA A 34 -10.47 -16.29 -3.21
N GLU A 35 -11.23 -17.32 -2.81
CA GLU A 35 -12.22 -18.00 -3.65
C GLU A 35 -13.59 -17.27 -3.70
N GLN A 36 -13.84 -16.33 -2.79
CA GLN A 36 -15.10 -15.58 -2.76
C GLN A 36 -15.23 -14.60 -3.93
N PRO A 37 -16.46 -14.34 -4.44
CA PRO A 37 -16.69 -13.28 -5.41
C PRO A 37 -16.24 -11.92 -4.87
N GLY A 38 -15.29 -11.27 -5.55
CA GLY A 38 -14.66 -10.04 -5.07
C GLY A 38 -13.54 -10.24 -4.04
N GLY A 39 -13.11 -11.49 -3.81
CA GLY A 39 -11.95 -11.81 -3.01
C GLY A 39 -10.70 -11.11 -3.54
N ALA A 40 -9.89 -10.57 -2.63
CA ALA A 40 -8.66 -9.89 -3.00
C ALA A 40 -7.58 -10.92 -3.40
N SER A 41 -6.73 -10.53 -4.35
CA SER A 41 -5.54 -11.29 -4.71
C SER A 41 -4.55 -11.28 -3.54
N LEU A 42 -3.98 -12.44 -3.23
CA LEU A 42 -2.90 -12.51 -2.26
C LEU A 42 -1.63 -11.92 -2.88
N GLY A 43 -1.08 -10.88 -2.27
CA GLY A 43 0.20 -10.29 -2.69
C GLY A 43 1.40 -11.21 -2.43
N VAL A 44 1.19 -12.30 -1.69
CA VAL A 44 2.20 -13.29 -1.28
C VAL A 44 1.61 -14.70 -1.36
N SER A 45 2.45 -15.66 -1.77
CA SER A 45 2.10 -17.08 -1.74
C SER A 45 2.59 -17.72 -0.45
N PHE A 46 1.73 -18.51 0.19
CA PHE A 46 2.07 -19.21 1.43
C PHE A 46 2.22 -20.71 1.20
N PRO A 47 3.21 -21.38 1.83
CA PRO A 47 3.26 -22.82 1.81
C PRO A 47 2.04 -23.41 2.54
N LYS A 48 1.43 -24.45 1.96
CA LYS A 48 0.29 -25.15 2.57
C LYS A 48 0.70 -25.88 3.85
N GLU A 49 1.90 -26.43 3.87
CA GLU A 49 2.47 -27.13 5.02
C GLU A 49 3.10 -26.13 6.00
N PHE A 50 3.10 -26.50 7.29
CA PHE A 50 3.73 -25.68 8.31
C PHE A 50 5.25 -25.71 8.16
N PRO A 51 5.92 -24.55 8.09
CA PRO A 51 7.38 -24.51 7.96
C PRO A 51 8.09 -25.23 9.11
N PRO A 52 9.09 -26.10 8.83
CA PRO A 52 9.78 -26.88 9.87
C PRO A 52 10.59 -26.01 10.84
N ALA A 53 11.01 -24.82 10.40
CA ALA A 53 11.68 -23.83 11.24
C ALA A 53 10.71 -23.07 12.18
N GLY A 54 9.41 -23.35 12.09
CA GLY A 54 8.35 -22.55 12.70
C GLY A 54 8.14 -21.22 11.99
N VAL A 55 7.11 -20.50 12.43
CA VAL A 55 6.77 -19.17 11.89
C VAL A 55 6.82 -18.17 13.03
N THR A 56 7.69 -17.17 12.88
CA THR A 56 7.72 -15.99 13.76
C THR A 56 7.28 -14.79 12.94
N VAL A 57 6.31 -14.06 13.46
CA VAL A 57 5.88 -12.78 12.92
C VAL A 57 6.54 -11.68 13.73
N ALA A 58 7.19 -10.74 13.06
CA ALA A 58 7.69 -9.52 13.68
C ALA A 58 7.15 -8.32 12.89
N VAL A 59 6.43 -7.45 13.60
CA VAL A 59 5.88 -6.21 13.05
C VAL A 59 6.68 -5.04 13.60
N ARG A 60 7.22 -4.23 12.71
CA ARG A 60 7.89 -2.96 13.00
C ARG A 60 7.10 -1.81 12.40
N GLU A 61 7.46 -0.58 12.74
CA GLU A 61 6.87 0.61 12.13
C GLU A 61 7.07 0.65 10.59
N ASP A 62 8.19 0.13 10.10
CA ASP A 62 8.63 0.24 8.70
C ASP A 62 8.69 -1.11 7.95
N ALA A 63 8.45 -2.22 8.63
CA ALA A 63 8.64 -3.55 8.07
C ALA A 63 7.80 -4.63 8.75
N LEU A 64 7.47 -5.64 7.97
CA LEU A 64 6.78 -6.85 8.39
C LEU A 64 7.63 -8.05 7.99
N PHE A 65 7.86 -8.96 8.93
CA PHE A 65 8.55 -10.22 8.71
C PHE A 65 7.64 -11.38 9.10
N VAL A 66 7.46 -12.35 8.19
CA VAL A 66 6.68 -13.56 8.47
C VAL A 66 7.53 -14.79 8.17
N GLY A 67 7.93 -15.48 9.23
CA GLY A 67 8.84 -16.60 9.15
C GLY A 67 10.21 -16.21 8.59
N ARG A 68 11.09 -17.19 8.46
CA ARG A 68 12.36 -17.00 7.77
C ARG A 68 12.21 -17.05 6.25
N ASP A 69 11.28 -17.88 5.78
CA ASP A 69 11.15 -18.26 4.38
C ASP A 69 9.77 -17.90 3.79
N ALA A 70 8.88 -17.23 4.54
CA ALA A 70 7.55 -16.89 4.03
C ALA A 70 7.57 -15.57 3.25
N PHE A 71 7.86 -14.43 3.90
CA PHE A 71 8.15 -13.16 3.22
C PHE A 71 8.64 -12.06 4.18
N ASP A 72 9.29 -11.04 3.61
CA ASP A 72 9.53 -9.74 4.22
C ASP A 72 8.91 -8.63 3.35
N MET A 73 8.32 -7.62 4.01
CA MET A 73 7.67 -6.50 3.33
C MET A 73 8.03 -5.20 4.03
N ARG A 74 8.46 -4.20 3.25
CA ARG A 74 8.55 -2.82 3.76
C ARG A 74 7.14 -2.25 3.86
N LEU A 75 6.80 -1.71 5.02
CA LEU A 75 5.52 -1.07 5.26
C LEU A 75 5.63 0.37 4.75
N TRP A 76 4.65 0.75 3.92
CA TRP A 76 4.57 2.07 3.35
C TRP A 76 3.70 2.95 4.24
N ILE A 77 4.03 4.24 4.29
CA ILE A 77 3.19 5.23 4.97
C ILE A 77 1.83 5.23 4.27
N GLY A 78 0.75 5.11 5.03
CA GLY A 78 -0.62 5.08 4.49
C GLY A 78 -1.22 3.68 4.30
N MET A 79 -0.49 2.59 4.57
CA MET A 79 -1.08 1.24 4.56
C MET A 79 -2.25 1.14 5.53
N GLN A 80 -3.37 0.60 5.05
CA GLN A 80 -4.51 0.28 5.90
C GLN A 80 -4.29 -1.09 6.52
N VAL A 81 -4.49 -1.18 7.83
CA VAL A 81 -4.25 -2.40 8.59
C VAL A 81 -5.50 -2.78 9.35
N THR A 82 -6.07 -3.94 9.03
CA THR A 82 -7.32 -4.42 9.63
C THR A 82 -7.10 -5.76 10.31
N LEU A 83 -7.55 -5.89 11.56
CA LEU A 83 -7.56 -7.19 12.23
C LEU A 83 -8.79 -8.00 11.81
N ARG A 84 -8.57 -9.15 11.19
CA ARG A 84 -9.59 -10.18 10.87
C ARG A 84 -9.62 -11.23 11.98
N GLU A 85 -10.45 -12.27 11.83
CA GLU A 85 -10.60 -13.34 12.83
C GLU A 85 -9.33 -14.18 13.03
N HIS A 86 -8.60 -14.49 11.96
CA HIS A 86 -7.39 -15.34 12.03
C HIS A 86 -6.12 -14.66 11.49
N TRP A 87 -6.21 -13.43 10.99
CA TRP A 87 -5.07 -12.71 10.45
C TRP A 87 -5.15 -11.20 10.62
N LEU A 88 -4.01 -10.55 10.50
CA LEU A 88 -3.89 -9.12 10.27
C LEU A 88 -3.81 -8.88 8.76
N GLU A 89 -4.65 -8.02 8.23
CA GLU A 89 -4.72 -7.70 6.81
C GLU A 89 -4.04 -6.36 6.56
N PHE A 90 -2.98 -6.38 5.76
CA PHE A 90 -2.31 -5.18 5.28
C PHE A 90 -2.76 -4.91 3.84
N LEU A 91 -3.34 -3.74 3.63
CA LEU A 91 -3.82 -3.24 2.34
C LEU A 91 -2.91 -2.09 1.87
N PRO A 92 -2.33 -2.16 0.66
CA PRO A 92 -1.66 -1.02 0.05
C PRO A 92 -2.68 0.08 -0.26
N GLU A 93 -2.18 1.30 -0.53
CA GLU A 93 -3.06 2.37 -0.97
C GLU A 93 -3.82 1.97 -2.25
N PRO A 94 -5.10 2.39 -2.40
CA PRO A 94 -5.98 1.91 -3.47
C PRO A 94 -5.42 2.08 -4.88
N ASP A 95 -4.57 3.10 -5.06
CA ASP A 95 -4.06 3.52 -6.37
C ASP A 95 -2.87 2.68 -6.85
N GLU A 96 -2.18 1.94 -5.96
CA GLU A 96 -0.99 1.17 -6.34
C GLU A 96 -1.31 -0.24 -6.84
N ARG A 97 -2.18 -0.96 -6.11
CA ARG A 97 -2.58 -2.34 -6.41
C ARG A 97 -3.98 -2.58 -5.87
N PRO A 98 -5.04 -2.30 -6.64
CA PRO A 98 -6.39 -2.15 -6.08
C PRO A 98 -6.97 -3.40 -5.40
N HIS A 99 -6.30 -4.56 -5.44
CA HIS A 99 -6.81 -5.81 -4.85
C HIS A 99 -5.72 -6.71 -4.25
N ALA A 100 -4.53 -6.21 -3.91
CA ALA A 100 -3.51 -7.05 -3.26
C ALA A 100 -3.64 -6.97 -1.74
N ILE A 101 -3.89 -8.08 -1.05
CA ILE A 101 -3.79 -8.16 0.42
C ILE A 101 -2.51 -8.89 0.84
N PHE A 102 -1.94 -8.46 1.96
CA PHE A 102 -0.83 -9.15 2.63
C PHE A 102 -1.31 -9.63 3.99
N PRO A 103 -1.88 -10.84 4.07
CA PRO A 103 -2.43 -11.35 5.32
C PRO A 103 -1.32 -11.92 6.20
N VAL A 104 -1.43 -11.73 7.51
CA VAL A 104 -0.42 -12.17 8.49
C VAL A 104 -1.10 -13.01 9.57
N PRO A 105 -0.69 -14.27 9.80
CA PRO A 105 -1.33 -15.14 10.77
C PRO A 105 -1.26 -14.56 12.19
N VAL A 106 -2.40 -14.57 12.89
CA VAL A 106 -2.51 -14.08 14.29
C VAL A 106 -3.06 -15.20 15.17
N PRO A 107 -2.26 -15.75 16.10
CA PRO A 107 -2.76 -16.68 17.11
C PRO A 107 -3.81 -16.01 17.99
N SER A 108 -4.82 -16.76 18.45
CA SER A 108 -5.90 -16.24 19.30
C SER A 108 -5.39 -15.48 20.53
N ARG A 109 -4.34 -15.99 21.18
CA ARG A 109 -3.66 -15.37 22.34
C ARG A 109 -3.00 -14.02 22.03
N MET A 110 -2.68 -13.72 20.77
CA MET A 110 -2.00 -12.49 20.35
C MET A 110 -2.96 -11.47 19.72
N ARG A 111 -4.28 -11.72 19.76
CA ARG A 111 -5.27 -10.80 19.16
C ARG A 111 -5.22 -9.39 19.76
N ALA A 112 -4.93 -9.27 21.05
CA ALA A 112 -4.81 -7.96 21.71
C ALA A 112 -3.63 -7.16 21.12
N ASP A 113 -2.46 -7.79 21.01
CA ASP A 113 -1.27 -7.15 20.41
C ASP A 113 -1.48 -6.83 18.94
N ALA A 114 -2.12 -7.73 18.20
CA ALA A 114 -2.48 -7.48 16.80
C ALA A 114 -3.48 -6.30 16.66
N ALA A 115 -4.42 -6.14 17.59
CA ALA A 115 -5.32 -4.99 17.61
C ALA A 115 -4.58 -3.68 17.91
N LEU A 116 -3.57 -3.70 18.79
CA LEU A 116 -2.71 -2.54 19.04
C LEU A 116 -1.91 -2.16 17.78
N VAL A 117 -1.39 -3.15 17.05
CA VAL A 117 -0.72 -2.93 15.75
C VAL A 117 -1.68 -2.29 14.76
N ALA A 118 -2.89 -2.84 14.58
CA ALA A 118 -3.89 -2.26 13.68
C ALA A 118 -4.26 -0.82 14.08
N GLY A 119 -4.43 -0.56 15.38
CA GLY A 119 -4.70 0.78 15.92
C GLY A 119 -3.56 1.77 15.65
N HIS A 120 -2.31 1.34 15.82
CA HIS A 120 -1.13 2.16 15.51
C HIS A 120 -1.12 2.59 14.04
N PHE A 121 -1.24 1.64 13.10
CA PHE A 121 -1.24 1.99 11.68
C PHE A 121 -2.47 2.80 11.25
N THR A 122 -3.62 2.56 11.88
CA THR A 122 -4.82 3.40 11.67
C THR A 122 -4.56 4.85 12.07
N ALA A 123 -3.92 5.06 13.23
CA ALA A 123 -3.56 6.40 13.70
C ALA A 123 -2.53 7.08 12.78
N VAL A 124 -1.52 6.33 12.31
CA VAL A 124 -0.53 6.83 11.34
C VAL A 124 -1.20 7.22 10.02
N ALA A 125 -2.09 6.38 9.48
CA ALA A 125 -2.82 6.66 8.25
C ALA A 125 -3.74 7.89 8.38
N ALA A 126 -4.42 8.04 9.52
CA ALA A 126 -5.24 9.21 9.82
C ALA A 126 -4.39 10.50 9.87
N GLU A 127 -3.22 10.44 10.52
CA GLU A 127 -2.30 11.56 10.60
C GLU A 127 -1.73 11.95 9.23
N CYS A 128 -1.40 10.96 8.40
CA CYS A 128 -0.93 11.20 7.04
C CYS A 128 -2.02 11.81 6.17
N SER A 129 -3.27 11.34 6.32
CA SER A 129 -4.44 11.93 5.66
C SER A 129 -4.65 13.38 6.10
N ARG A 130 -4.48 13.68 7.39
CA ARG A 130 -4.57 15.05 7.93
C ARG A 130 -3.49 15.95 7.34
N ILE A 131 -2.23 15.52 7.36
CA ILE A 131 -1.09 16.27 6.79
C ILE A 131 -1.31 16.51 5.28
N ALA A 132 -1.76 15.51 4.54
CA ALA A 132 -2.05 15.63 3.11
C ALA A 132 -3.19 16.63 2.83
N ALA A 133 -4.26 16.59 3.63
CA ALA A 133 -5.35 17.55 3.54
C ALA A 133 -4.89 18.98 3.85
N GLU A 134 -4.05 19.17 4.87
CA GLU A 134 -3.46 20.46 5.20
C GLU A 134 -2.55 20.97 4.08
N GLN A 135 -1.73 20.10 3.48
CA GLN A 135 -0.89 20.46 2.34
C GLN A 135 -1.73 20.88 1.12
N ARG A 136 -2.83 20.19 0.83
CA ARG A 136 -3.78 20.59 -0.24
C ARG A 136 -4.45 21.93 0.06
N ALA A 137 -4.79 22.21 1.30
CA ALA A 137 -5.44 23.45 1.70
C ALA A 137 -4.51 24.68 1.65
N ARG A 138 -3.18 24.49 1.55
CA ARG A 138 -2.23 25.61 1.48
C ARG A 138 -2.49 26.46 0.23
N PRO A 139 -2.44 27.80 0.32
CA PRO A 139 -2.71 28.69 -0.81
C PRO A 139 -1.52 28.81 -1.77
N THR A 140 -1.01 27.69 -2.28
CA THR A 140 0.06 27.67 -3.29
C THR A 140 -0.53 27.87 -4.69
N PHE A 141 0.28 28.34 -5.64
CA PHE A 141 -0.17 28.48 -7.04
C PHE A 141 -0.62 27.13 -7.62
N SER A 142 0.10 26.06 -7.32
CA SER A 142 -0.25 24.69 -7.74
C SER A 142 -1.59 24.25 -7.19
N ASN A 143 -1.85 24.45 -5.88
CA ASN A 143 -3.14 24.08 -5.28
C ASN A 143 -4.28 24.92 -5.84
N ARG A 144 -4.08 26.22 -6.07
CA ARG A 144 -5.11 27.07 -6.71
C ARG A 144 -5.46 26.60 -8.11
N LEU A 145 -4.44 26.24 -8.91
CA LEU A 145 -4.66 25.68 -10.25
C LEU A 145 -5.38 24.34 -10.17
N LEU A 146 -4.97 23.45 -9.26
CA LEU A 146 -5.62 22.16 -9.02
C LEU A 146 -7.09 22.34 -8.64
N THR A 147 -7.40 23.19 -7.67
CA THR A 147 -8.78 23.50 -7.26
C THR A 147 -9.60 24.09 -8.42
N LEU A 148 -9.00 24.94 -9.26
CA LEU A 148 -9.67 25.50 -10.44
C LEU A 148 -9.99 24.41 -11.47
N VAL A 149 -9.04 23.52 -11.71
CA VAL A 149 -9.18 22.36 -12.61
C VAL A 149 -10.24 21.41 -12.07
N GLU A 150 -10.19 21.03 -10.80
CA GLU A 150 -11.19 20.14 -10.18
C GLU A 150 -12.59 20.74 -10.26
N ARG A 151 -12.73 22.04 -9.96
CA ARG A 151 -14.03 22.74 -10.03
C ARG A 151 -14.60 22.82 -11.46
N HIS A 152 -13.74 22.86 -12.47
CA HIS A 152 -14.13 22.99 -13.87
C HIS A 152 -13.59 21.84 -14.72
N PHE A 153 -13.60 20.61 -14.18
CA PHE A 153 -12.89 19.47 -14.77
C PHE A 153 -13.22 19.25 -16.25
N ILE A 154 -14.51 19.26 -16.60
CA ILE A 154 -14.98 19.09 -17.98
C ILE A 154 -14.42 20.21 -18.88
N VAL A 155 -14.48 21.47 -18.43
CA VAL A 155 -13.99 22.61 -19.22
C VAL A 155 -12.47 22.54 -19.37
N ALA A 156 -11.74 22.19 -18.32
CA ALA A 156 -10.29 22.01 -18.36
C ALA A 156 -9.87 20.93 -19.37
N VAL A 157 -10.57 19.78 -19.36
CA VAL A 157 -10.37 18.69 -20.32
C VAL A 157 -10.65 19.15 -21.75
N LEU A 158 -11.79 19.83 -21.99
CA LEU A 158 -12.12 20.34 -23.32
C LEU A 158 -11.07 21.34 -23.84
N LEU A 159 -10.65 22.30 -23.02
CA LEU A 159 -9.61 23.26 -23.41
C LEU A 159 -8.27 22.58 -23.71
N PHE A 160 -7.91 21.54 -22.96
CA PHE A 160 -6.69 20.78 -23.21
C PHE A 160 -6.71 20.10 -24.59
N PHE A 161 -7.80 19.38 -24.91
CA PHE A 161 -7.88 18.63 -26.17
C PHE A 161 -8.18 19.49 -27.40
N PHE A 162 -9.02 20.51 -27.27
CA PHE A 162 -9.48 21.29 -28.43
C PHE A 162 -8.71 22.59 -28.65
N VAL A 163 -7.90 23.03 -27.68
CA VAL A 163 -7.13 24.28 -27.79
C VAL A 163 -5.64 24.03 -27.62
N LEU A 164 -5.22 23.48 -26.47
CA LEU A 164 -3.79 23.37 -26.16
C LEU A 164 -3.06 22.39 -27.08
N LEU A 165 -3.63 21.19 -27.29
CA LEU A 165 -3.01 20.15 -28.11
C LEU A 165 -2.90 20.56 -29.60
N PRO A 166 -3.94 21.13 -30.26
CA PRO A 166 -3.82 21.65 -31.62
C PRO A 166 -2.78 22.76 -31.76
N VAL A 167 -2.71 23.70 -30.80
CA VAL A 167 -1.70 24.77 -30.81
C VAL A 167 -0.29 24.18 -30.72
N LEU A 168 -0.08 23.22 -29.82
CA LEU A 168 1.23 22.55 -29.69
C LEU A 168 1.64 21.87 -30.99
N VAL A 169 0.72 21.13 -31.63
CA VAL A 169 0.97 20.47 -32.92
C VAL A 169 1.31 21.50 -34.00
N GLY A 170 0.57 22.60 -34.08
CA GLY A 170 0.84 23.69 -35.03
C GLY A 170 2.21 24.33 -34.83
N VAL A 171 2.61 24.60 -33.58
CA VAL A 171 3.93 25.14 -33.25
C VAL A 171 5.03 24.16 -33.67
N VAL A 172 4.90 22.87 -33.35
CA VAL A 172 5.88 21.84 -33.75
C VAL A 172 5.98 21.72 -35.27
N ALA A 173 4.84 21.77 -35.99
CA ALA A 173 4.82 21.75 -37.45
C ALA A 173 5.54 22.97 -38.03
N ALA A 174 5.26 24.17 -37.52
CA ALA A 174 5.91 25.41 -37.96
C ALA A 174 7.43 25.38 -37.72
N PHE A 175 7.87 24.92 -36.53
CA PHE A 175 9.29 24.74 -36.23
C PHE A 175 9.96 23.72 -37.17
N ARG A 176 9.31 22.58 -37.46
CA ARG A 176 9.84 21.60 -38.42
C ARG A 176 9.98 22.19 -39.82
N SER A 177 8.96 22.91 -40.29
CA SER A 177 9.01 23.57 -41.60
C SER A 177 10.15 24.60 -41.66
N PHE A 178 10.38 25.35 -40.59
CA PHE A 178 11.47 26.32 -40.52
C PHE A 178 12.87 25.67 -40.65
N PHE A 179 13.11 24.54 -39.97
CA PHE A 179 14.40 23.84 -40.04
C PHE A 179 14.62 23.06 -41.35
N VAL A 180 13.57 22.56 -41.97
CA VAL A 180 13.68 21.88 -43.29
C VAL A 180 13.92 22.89 -44.43
N SER A 181 13.56 24.15 -44.24
CA SER A 181 13.75 25.24 -45.23
C SER A 181 15.01 26.09 -44.99
N ALA A 182 15.84 25.76 -43.99
CA ALA A 182 17.12 26.42 -43.79
C ALA A 182 18.19 25.73 -44.69
N PRO A 183 18.77 26.43 -45.69
CA PRO A 183 19.78 25.89 -46.59
C PRO A 183 21.15 25.69 -45.93
#